data_AF-A0A1I7WYV1-F1
#
_entry.id   AF-A0A1I7WYV1-F1
#
_cell.length_a   1.000
_cell.length_b   1.000
_cell.length_c   1.000
_cell.angle_alpha   90.00
_cell.angle_beta   90.00
_cell.angle_gamma   90.00
#
_symmetry.space_group_name_H-M   'P 1'
#
loop_
_entity.id
_entity.type
_entity.pdbx_description
1 polymer ?
#
loop_
_entity_poly.entity_id
_entity_poly.type
_entity_poly.pdbx_seq_one_letter_code
_entity_poly.pdbx_strand_id
1 'polypeptide(L)'
;MSLKSHSPQAMSVDLKQQLDVLDYFGALMVSIVFFSIMFIVSVTCINWCCIQTHDDITVFEEWGYNHKVHMRLGPHRPSIIARNVNVQDLKDL
;
A
#
# COMPACT_ATOMS: atom_id res chain seq x y z
N MET A 1 -7.70 1.61 -77.60
CA MET A 1 -7.89 2.64 -76.56
C MET A 1 -8.36 1.91 -75.30
N SER A 2 -7.45 1.55 -74.38
CA SER A 2 -7.78 0.82 -73.15
C SER A 2 -7.28 1.66 -71.98
N LEU A 3 -8.21 2.34 -71.33
CA LEU A 3 -7.95 3.18 -70.16
C LEU A 3 -7.67 2.25 -68.97
N LYS A 4 -6.39 2.08 -68.64
CA LYS A 4 -5.97 1.46 -67.39
C LYS A 4 -6.35 2.40 -66.25
N SER A 5 -7.52 2.16 -65.66
CA SER A 5 -7.96 2.81 -64.43
C SER A 5 -6.97 2.47 -63.33
N HIS A 6 -6.04 3.38 -63.07
CA HIS A 6 -5.13 3.31 -61.93
C HIS A 6 -5.94 3.80 -60.71
N SER A 7 -6.73 2.90 -60.15
CA SER A 7 -7.41 3.13 -58.87
C SER A 7 -6.36 3.55 -57.83
N PRO A 8 -6.53 4.68 -57.13
CA PRO A 8 -5.64 5.05 -56.04
C PRO A 8 -5.72 3.93 -55.00
N GLN A 9 -4.58 3.33 -54.66
CA GLN A 9 -4.52 2.43 -53.51
C GLN A 9 -4.87 3.28 -52.30
N ALA A 10 -6.09 3.13 -51.80
CA ALA A 10 -6.49 3.69 -50.52
C ALA A 10 -5.52 3.09 -49.50
N MET A 11 -4.56 3.89 -49.07
CA MET A 11 -3.65 3.57 -47.99
C MET A 11 -4.51 3.63 -46.72
N SER A 12 -5.28 2.57 -46.48
CA SER A 12 -5.99 2.37 -45.22
C SER A 12 -4.91 2.16 -44.16
N VAL A 13 -4.51 3.24 -43.51
CA VAL A 13 -3.71 3.17 -42.30
C VAL A 13 -4.60 2.49 -41.27
N ASP A 14 -4.34 1.22 -40.99
CA ASP A 14 -5.07 0.48 -39.97
C ASP A 14 -4.72 1.11 -38.61
N LEU A 15 -5.57 2.02 -38.15
CA LEU A 15 -5.52 2.66 -36.84
C LEU A 15 -6.05 1.71 -35.75
N LYS A 16 -5.87 0.38 -35.87
CA LYS A 16 -5.88 -0.44 -34.67
C LYS A 16 -4.62 -0.07 -33.89
N GLN A 17 -4.72 1.00 -33.12
CA GLN A 17 -3.88 1.24 -31.97
C GLN A 17 -3.82 -0.10 -31.24
N GLN A 18 -2.66 -0.76 -31.28
CA GLN A 18 -2.39 -1.95 -30.47
C GLN A 18 -2.34 -1.44 -29.03
N LEU A 19 -3.53 -1.25 -28.47
CA LEU A 19 -3.72 -0.92 -27.09
C LEU A 19 -3.44 -2.20 -26.33
N ASP A 20 -2.16 -2.40 -26.08
CA ASP A 20 -1.66 -3.57 -25.40
C ASP A 20 -2.22 -3.56 -23.97
N VAL A 21 -2.55 -4.73 -23.43
CA VAL A 21 -3.17 -4.83 -22.09
C VAL A 21 -2.26 -4.18 -21.03
N LEU A 22 -0.96 -4.13 -21.32
CA LEU A 22 0.09 -3.40 -20.62
C LEU A 22 -0.24 -1.92 -20.33
N ASP A 23 -0.88 -1.20 -21.26
CA ASP A 23 -1.22 0.22 -21.04
C ASP A 23 -2.30 0.39 -19.96
N TYR A 24 -3.23 -0.57 -19.83
CA TYR A 24 -4.20 -0.59 -18.74
C TYR A 24 -3.58 -1.00 -17.39
N PHE A 25 -2.61 -1.93 -17.41
CA PHE A 25 -1.86 -2.28 -16.21
C PHE A 25 -1.04 -1.11 -15.67
N GLY A 26 -0.54 -0.21 -16.54
CA GLY A 26 0.16 1.00 -16.11
C GLY A 26 -0.68 1.87 -15.17
N ALA A 27 -1.93 2.16 -15.55
CA ALA A 27 -2.87 2.93 -14.73
C ALA A 27 -3.25 2.23 -13.41
N LEU A 28 -3.40 0.90 -13.45
CA LEU A 28 -3.68 0.11 -12.25
C LEU A 28 -2.48 0.12 -11.29
N MET A 29 -1.28 -0.13 -11.79
CA MET A 29 -0.06 -0.21 -10.97
C MET A 29 0.28 1.14 -10.34
N VAL A 30 0.17 2.24 -11.07
CA VAL A 30 0.42 3.58 -10.50
C VAL A 30 -0.58 3.90 -9.38
N SER A 31 -1.84 3.48 -9.52
CA SER A 31 -2.84 3.67 -8.47
C SER A 31 -2.50 2.88 -7.21
N ILE A 32 -2.11 1.60 -7.35
CA ILE A 32 -1.74 0.73 -6.23
C ILE A 32 -0.49 1.27 -5.52
N VAL A 33 0.52 1.69 -6.28
CA VAL A 33 1.76 2.26 -5.71
C VAL A 33 1.46 3.56 -4.96
N PHE A 34 0.62 4.43 -5.52
CA PHE A 34 0.24 5.68 -4.87
C PHE A 34 -0.51 5.45 -3.56
N PHE A 35 -1.54 4.61 -3.56
CA PHE A 35 -2.28 4.28 -2.34
C PHE A 35 -1.41 3.56 -1.31
N SER A 36 -0.50 2.68 -1.76
CA SER A 36 0.45 2.02 -0.89
C SER A 36 1.38 3.02 -0.21
N ILE A 37 1.95 3.98 -0.95
CA ILE A 37 2.81 5.02 -0.37
C ILE A 37 2.00 5.91 0.57
N MET A 38 0.79 6.34 0.20
CA MET A 38 -0.07 7.12 1.11
C MET A 38 -0.39 6.36 2.39
N PHE A 39 -0.66 5.06 2.29
CA PHE A 39 -0.93 4.21 3.45
C PHE A 39 0.32 4.04 4.32
N ILE A 40 1.49 3.77 3.73
CA ILE A 40 2.75 3.65 4.45
C ILE A 40 3.10 4.97 5.13
N VAL A 41 2.99 6.11 4.42
CA VAL A 41 3.23 7.42 5.00
C VAL A 41 2.20 7.73 6.08
N SER A 42 0.92 7.38 5.92
CA SER A 42 -0.09 7.58 6.96
C SER A 42 0.20 6.73 8.20
N VAL A 43 0.43 5.43 8.05
CA VAL A 43 0.74 4.52 9.17
C VAL A 43 2.07 4.91 9.80
N THR A 44 3.10 5.23 9.02
CA THR A 44 4.43 5.59 9.54
C THR A 44 4.42 6.98 10.16
N CYS A 45 3.77 7.99 9.57
CA CYS A 45 3.68 9.33 10.16
C CYS A 45 2.80 9.34 11.41
N ILE A 46 1.68 8.61 11.43
CA ILE A 46 0.90 8.43 12.66
C ILE A 46 1.76 7.67 13.69
N ASN A 47 2.42 6.59 13.29
CA ASN A 47 3.27 5.79 14.19
C ASN A 47 4.61 6.46 14.55
N TRP A 48 5.02 7.56 13.91
CA TRP A 48 6.28 8.28 14.19
C TRP A 48 6.03 9.62 14.87
N CYS A 49 5.00 10.36 14.45
CA CYS A 49 4.59 11.62 15.07
C CYS A 49 3.69 11.42 16.29
N CYS A 50 2.90 10.34 16.37
CA CYS A 50 2.04 10.05 17.52
C CYS A 50 2.63 9.01 18.48
N ILE A 51 3.83 8.47 18.24
CA ILE A 51 4.53 7.62 19.23
C ILE A 51 5.43 8.48 20.11
N GLN A 52 4.79 9.44 20.80
CA GLN A 52 5.47 10.16 21.86
C GLN A 52 5.52 9.23 23.09
N THR A 53 6.65 9.23 23.82
CA THR A 53 6.95 8.37 24.99
C THR A 53 5.84 8.23 26.05
N HIS A 54 4.81 9.08 25.99
CA HIS A 54 3.68 9.19 26.91
C HIS A 54 2.36 8.55 26.44
N ASP A 55 2.23 8.14 25.18
CA ASP A 55 1.00 7.53 24.68
C ASP A 55 0.91 6.02 25.02
N ASP A 56 -0.34 5.55 25.15
CA ASP A 56 -0.70 4.18 25.48
C ASP A 56 -0.08 3.16 24.52
N ILE A 57 0.04 1.90 24.98
CA ILE A 57 0.58 0.79 24.19
C ILE A 57 -0.10 0.75 22.82
N THR A 58 0.70 0.82 21.76
CA THR A 58 0.14 0.79 20.41
C THR A 58 -0.43 -0.60 20.12
N VAL A 59 -1.55 -0.65 19.39
CA VAL A 59 -2.14 -1.92 18.91
C VAL A 59 -1.12 -2.80 18.17
N PHE A 60 -0.09 -2.19 17.57
CA PHE A 60 1.03 -2.91 16.94
C PHE A 60 1.98 -3.56 17.95
N GLU A 61 2.30 -2.89 19.06
CA GLU A 61 3.10 -3.46 20.15
C GLU A 61 2.34 -4.56 20.90
N GLU A 62 1.03 -4.38 21.13
CA GLU A 62 0.16 -5.40 21.72
C GLU A 62 0.02 -6.62 20.82
N TRP A 63 -0.25 -6.39 19.52
CA TRP A 63 -0.29 -7.46 18.53
C TRP A 63 1.05 -8.19 18.45
N GLY A 64 2.15 -7.43 18.47
CA GLY A 64 3.49 -7.99 18.42
C GLY A 64 3.84 -8.86 19.63
N TYR A 65 3.42 -8.44 20.82
CA TYR A 65 3.56 -9.21 22.05
C TYR A 65 2.71 -10.49 22.02
N ASN A 66 1.44 -10.39 21.61
CA ASN A 66 0.54 -11.55 21.50
C ASN A 66 1.01 -12.57 20.45
N HIS A 67 1.50 -12.12 19.30
CA HIS A 67 2.04 -12.99 18.24
C HIS A 67 3.49 -13.43 18.47
N LYS A 68 4.10 -13.07 19.60
CA LYS A 68 5.50 -13.41 19.95
C LYS A 68 6.52 -13.02 18.88
N VAL A 69 6.28 -11.95 18.14
CA VAL A 69 7.29 -11.41 17.23
C VAL A 69 8.37 -10.75 18.07
N HIS A 70 9.57 -11.31 18.03
CA HIS A 70 10.76 -10.84 18.76
C HIS A 70 11.32 -9.50 18.20
N MET A 71 10.52 -8.74 17.47
CA MET A 71 10.86 -7.43 16.93
C MET A 71 10.31 -6.34 17.84
N ARG A 72 11.13 -5.33 18.17
CA ARG A 72 10.63 -4.10 18.81
C ARG A 72 9.81 -3.32 17.79
N LEU A 73 8.50 -3.51 17.85
CA LEU A 73 7.52 -2.84 17.00
C LEU A 73 7.18 -1.42 17.48
N GLY A 74 7.78 -0.99 18.60
CA GLY A 74 7.69 0.38 19.09
C GLY A 74 8.81 0.74 20.07
N PRO A 75 8.76 1.97 20.60
CA PRO A 75 9.82 2.55 21.43
C PRO A 75 9.85 1.96 22.85
N HIS A 76 8.73 1.45 23.36
CA HIS A 76 8.66 0.93 24.72
C HIS A 76 9.40 -0.40 24.87
N ARG A 77 9.88 -0.65 26.08
CA ARG A 77 10.57 -1.90 26.40
C ARG A 77 9.53 -3.03 26.48
N PRO A 78 9.84 -4.26 26.06
CA PRO A 78 8.95 -5.41 26.16
C PRO A 78 8.37 -5.63 27.57
N SER A 79 9.11 -5.25 28.61
CA SER A 79 8.68 -5.34 30.01
C SER A 79 7.55 -4.38 30.39
N ILE A 80 7.48 -3.19 29.76
CA ILE A 80 6.40 -2.21 29.99
C ILE A 80 5.12 -2.70 29.31
N ILE A 81 5.24 -3.24 28.10
CA ILE A 81 4.13 -3.81 27.32
C ILE A 81 3.44 -4.93 28.10
N ALA A 82 4.21 -5.91 28.59
CA ALA A 82 3.68 -7.03 29.37
C ALA A 82 2.93 -6.58 30.65
N ARG A 83 3.41 -5.52 31.31
CA ARG A 83 2.75 -4.97 32.50
C ARG A 83 1.42 -4.31 32.14
N ASN A 84 1.41 -3.49 31.08
CA ASN A 84 0.21 -2.75 30.69
C ASN A 84 -0.89 -3.68 30.14
N VAL A 85 -0.53 -4.74 29.39
CA VAL A 85 -1.48 -5.77 28.93
C VAL A 85 -2.16 -6.47 30.10
N ASN A 86 -1.39 -6.92 31.11
CA ASN A 86 -1.99 -7.54 32.31
C ASN A 86 -2.91 -6.59 33.10
N VAL A 87 -2.56 -5.30 33.17
CA VAL A 87 -3.39 -4.29 33.83
C VAL A 87 -4.69 -4.05 33.05
N GLN A 88 -4.66 -4.17 31.73
CA GLN A 88 -5.84 -4.06 30.87
C GLN A 88 -6.78 -5.26 31.09
N ASP A 89 -6.26 -6.49 31.01
CA ASP A 89 -7.02 -7.73 31.32
C ASP A 89 -7.71 -7.68 32.69
N LEU A 90 -7.05 -7.08 33.69
CA LEU A 90 -7.61 -6.93 35.03
C LEU A 90 -8.74 -5.89 35.11
N LYS A 91 -8.82 -4.93 34.19
CA LYS A 91 -9.93 -3.96 34.12
C LYS A 91 -11.13 -4.50 33.36
N ASP A 92 -10.89 -5.46 32.47
CA ASP A 92 -11.92 -6.11 31.65
C ASP A 92 -12.62 -7.28 32.38
N LEU A 93 -12.15 -7.62 33.59
CA LEU A 93 -12.70 -8.64 34.49
C LEU A 93 -13.69 -8.05 35.51
#